data_AF-A0A183SD99-F1
#
_entry.id   AF-A0A183SD99-F1
#
_cell.length_a   1.000
_cell.length_b   1.000
_cell.length_c   1.000
_cell.angle_alpha   90.00
_cell.angle_beta   90.00
_cell.angle_gamma   90.00
#
_symmetry.space_group_name_H-M   'P 1'
#
loop_
_entity.id
_entity.type
_entity.pdbx_description
1 polymer ?
#
loop_
_entity_poly.entity_id
_entity_poly.type
_entity_poly.pdbx_seq_one_letter_code
_entity_poly.pdbx_strand_id
1 'polypeptide(L)' 'MLRTCYAANPRPDALMKEQLVEMTGLSPRVIRVWFQNKRCKDKKKQIMIKQMEQHHQVRKGISYQTYTS' A
#
# COMPACT_ATOMS: atom_id res chain seq x y z
N MET A 1 -11.38 -12.66 2.10
CA MET A 1 -10.26 -13.46 2.62
C MET A 1 -8.90 -12.76 2.49
N LEU A 2 -8.27 -12.69 1.31
CA LEU A 2 -6.89 -12.17 1.16
C LEU A 2 -6.67 -10.72 1.64
N ARG A 3 -7.66 -9.83 1.43
CA ARG A 3 -7.63 -8.45 1.93
C ARG A 3 -7.60 -8.38 3.46
N THR A 4 -8.37 -9.23 4.12
CA THR A 4 -8.47 -9.32 5.58
C THR A 4 -7.16 -9.87 6.18
N CYS A 5 -6.60 -10.92 5.57
CA CYS A 5 -5.30 -11.47 5.98
C CYS A 5 -4.15 -10.48 5.79
N TYR A 6 -4.17 -9.67 4.72
CA TYR A 6 -3.16 -8.64 4.50
C TYR A 6 -3.20 -7.52 5.55
N ALA A 7 -4.37 -7.18 6.07
CA ALA A 7 -4.50 -6.20 7.15
C ALA A 7 -3.93 -6.74 8.47
N ALA A 8 -4.07 -8.04 8.73
CA ALA A 8 -3.55 -8.69 9.93
C ALA A 8 -2.04 -8.96 9.87
N ASN A 9 -1.52 -9.37 8.71
CA ASN A 9 -0.08 -9.55 8.51
C ASN A 9 0.34 -9.32 7.04
N PRO A 10 0.91 -8.14 6.71
CA PRO A 10 1.29 -7.81 5.33
C PRO A 10 2.52 -8.60 4.83
N ARG A 11 3.21 -9.35 5.70
CA ARG A 11 4.28 -10.30 5.36
C ARG A 11 3.93 -11.69 5.91
N PRO A 12 3.05 -12.45 5.23
CA PRO A 12 2.74 -13.81 5.64
C PRO A 12 3.97 -14.72 5.51
N ASP A 13 4.26 -15.48 6.57
CA ASP A 13 5.31 -16.52 6.59
C ASP A 13 4.95 -17.73 5.73
N ALA A 14 5.89 -18.66 5.55
CA ALA A 14 5.71 -19.83 4.69
C ALA A 14 4.46 -20.65 5.05
N LEU A 15 4.26 -20.93 6.35
CA LEU A 15 3.09 -21.65 6.87
C LEU A 15 1.78 -20.92 6.56
N MET A 16 1.76 -19.60 6.73
CA MET A 16 0.58 -18.78 6.46
C MET A 16 0.24 -18.76 4.96
N LYS A 17 1.23 -18.84 4.07
CA LYS A 17 1.00 -18.96 2.63
C LYS A 17 0.37 -20.31 2.28
N GLU A 18 0.81 -21.39 2.91
CA GLU A 18 0.24 -22.73 2.71
C GLU A 18 -1.20 -22.81 3.19
N GLN A 19 -1.49 -22.30 4.40
CA GLN A 19 -2.85 -22.18 4.90
C GLN A 19 -3.73 -21.34 3.98
N LEU A 20 -3.22 -20.24 3.43
CA LEU A 20 -3.97 -19.43 2.48
C LEU A 20 -4.24 -20.17 1.17
N VAL A 21 -3.31 -20.99 0.68
CA VAL A 21 -3.51 -21.82 -0.53
C VAL A 21 -4.63 -22.83 -0.27
N GLU A 22 -4.60 -23.50 0.88
CA GLU A 22 -5.59 -24.49 1.28
C GLU A 22 -6.98 -23.86 1.49
N MET A 23 -7.04 -22.75 2.23
CA MET A 23 -8.31 -22.06 2.52
C MET A 23 -8.94 -21.38 1.30
N THR A 24 -8.14 -20.91 0.34
CA THR A 24 -8.65 -20.19 -0.83
C THR A 24 -8.76 -21.06 -2.09
N GLY A 25 -8.15 -22.25 -2.09
CA GLY A 25 -8.03 -23.11 -3.27
C GLY A 25 -7.20 -22.48 -4.41
N LEU A 26 -6.51 -21.36 -4.17
CA LEU A 26 -5.73 -20.65 -5.17
C LEU A 26 -4.31 -21.20 -5.23
N SER A 27 -3.74 -21.27 -6.43
CA SER A 27 -2.36 -21.72 -6.57
C SER A 27 -1.39 -20.85 -5.77
N PRO A 28 -0.29 -21.43 -5.24
CA PRO A 28 0.74 -20.68 -4.51
C PRO A 28 1.27 -19.47 -5.29
N ARG A 29 1.29 -19.56 -6.63
CA ARG A 29 1.70 -18.47 -7.52
C ARG A 29 0.71 -17.30 -7.49
N VAL A 30 -0.60 -17.57 -7.52
CA VAL A 30 -1.64 -16.54 -7.45
C VAL A 30 -1.56 -15.81 -6.11
N ILE A 31 -1.40 -16.52 -5.00
CA ILE A 31 -1.23 -15.92 -3.67
C ILE A 31 0.00 -15.02 -3.65
N ARG A 32 1.15 -15.53 -4.13
CA ARG A 32 2.40 -14.76 -4.18
C ARG A 32 2.27 -13.48 -5.01
N VAL A 33 1.70 -13.58 -6.21
CA VAL A 33 1.47 -12.44 -7.12
C VAL A 33 0.49 -11.44 -6.48
N TRP A 34 -0.56 -11.93 -5.83
CA TRP A 34 -1.52 -11.06 -5.15
C TRP A 34 -0.86 -10.23 -4.05
N PHE A 35 -0.07 -10.86 -3.18
CA PHE A 35 0.67 -10.15 -2.12
C PHE A 35 1.75 -9.21 -2.68
N GLN A 36 2.41 -9.57 -3.78
CA GLN A 36 3.34 -8.67 -4.46
C GLN A 36 2.62 -7.44 -5.05
N ASN A 37 1.56 -7.65 -5.82
CA ASN A 37 0.77 -6.59 -6.43
C ASN A 37 0.16 -5.66 -5.38
N LYS A 38 -0.33 -6.22 -4.28
CA LYS A 38 -0.90 -5.45 -3.17
C LYS A 38 0.16 -4.56 -2.51
N ARG A 39 1.35 -5.08 -2.22
CA ARG A 39 2.48 -4.28 -1.69
C ARG A 39 2.93 -3.18 -2.65
N CYS A 40 3.03 -3.48 -3.94
CA CYS A 40 3.37 -2.47 -4.95
C CYS A 40 2.32 -1.35 -5.02
N LYS A 41 1.02 -1.69 -4.97
CA LYS A 41 -0.06 -0.70 -4.93
C LYS A 41 0.01 0.19 -3.69
N ASP A 42 0.25 -0.39 -2.51
CA ASP A 42 0.34 0.39 -1.28
C ASP A 42 1.56 1.31 -1.27
N LYS A 43 2.72 0.84 -1.76
CA LYS A 43 3.91 1.68 -1.93
C LYS A 43 3.66 2.85 -2.88
N LYS A 44 3.01 2.61 -4.01
CA LYS A 44 2.63 3.68 -4.96
C LYS A 44 1.68 4.68 -4.32
N LYS A 45 0.68 4.22 -3.57
CA LYS A 45 -0.27 5.09 -2.85
C LYS A 45 0.45 5.99 -1.85
N GLN A 46 1.39 5.45 -1.07
CA GLN A 46 2.16 6.23 -0.10
C GLN A 46 3.04 7.31 -0.75
N ILE A 47 3.67 7.00 -1.88
CA ILE A 47 4.46 7.98 -2.64
C ILE A 47 3.55 9.10 -3.16
N MET A 48 2.38 8.75 -3.71
CA MET A 48 1.42 9.72 -4.22
C MET A 48 0.89 10.65 -3.12
N ILE A 49 0.56 10.11 -1.94
CA ILE A 49 0.12 10.91 -0.79
C ILE A 49 1.21 11.90 -0.38
N LYS A 50 2.47 11.43 -0.23
CA LYS A 50 3.59 12.32 0.08
C LYS A 50 3.80 13.42 -0.95
N GLN A 51 3.67 13.11 -2.25
CA GLN A 51 3.77 14.11 -3.31
C GLN A 51 2.64 15.14 -3.24
N MET A 52 1.41 14.72 -2.96
CA MET A 52 0.27 15.63 -2.79
C MET A 52 0.44 16.53 -1.56
N GLU A 53 0.91 15.99 -0.44
CA GLU A 53 1.20 16.76 0.78
C GLU A 53 2.29 17.81 0.55
N GLN A 54 3.37 17.44 -0.14
CA GLN A 54 4.44 18.38 -0.52
C GLN A 54 3.90 19.50 -1.40
N HIS A 55 3.11 19.19 -2.43
CA HIS A 55 2.52 20.20 -3.30
C HIS A 55 1.56 21.14 -2.53
N HIS A 56 0.82 20.62 -1.55
CA HIS A 56 -0.07 21.42 -0.71
C HIS A 56 0.70 22.34 0.24
N GLN A 57 1.82 21.88 0.82
CA GLN A 57 2.69 22.73 1.65
C GLN A 57 3.34 23.85 0.84
N VAL A 58 3.85 23.55 -0.37
CA VAL A 58 4.42 24.58 -1.26
C VAL A 58 3.37 25.64 -1.60
N ARG A 59 2.14 25.24 -1.92
CA ARG A 59 1.05 26.20 -2.20
C ARG A 59 0.72 27.09 -1.01
N LYS A 60 0.69 26.55 0.21
CA LYS A 60 0.49 27.37 1.41
C LYS A 60 1.64 28.36 1.60
N GLY A 61 2.89 27.92 1.46
CA GLY A 61 4.07 28.80 1.58
C GLY A 61 4.05 29.99 0.61
N ILE A 62 3.74 29.74 -0.68
CA ILE A 62 3.61 30.80 -1.69
C ILE A 62 2.48 31.77 -1.31
N SER A 63 1.33 31.24 -0.89
CA SER A 63 0.19 32.07 -0.47
C SER A 63 0.53 32.98 0.71
N TYR A 64 1.20 32.47 1.75
CA TYR A 64 1.62 33.30 2.89
C TYR A 64 2.57 34.42 2.45
N GLN A 65 3.49 34.13 1.53
CA GLN A 65 4.46 35.10 1.05
C GLN A 65 3.83 36.23 0.20
N THR A 66 2.77 35.92 -0.55
CA THR A 66 2.00 36.93 -1.31
C THR A 66 1.16 37.87 -0.44
N TYR A 67 0.82 37.48 0.80
CA TYR A 67 0.08 38.34 1.74
C TYR A 67 1.00 39.20 2.61
N THR A 68 2.30 38.89 2.66
CA THR A 68 3.30 39.60 3.48
C THR A 68 4.20 40.53 2.68
N SER A 69 3.88 40.81 1.40
CA SER A 69 4.55 41.85 0.57
C SER A 69 3.63 43.03 0.32
#